data_AF-A0AA37TYD1-F1
#
_entry.id   AF-A0AA37TYD1-F1
#
_cell.length_a   1.000
_cell.length_b   1.000
_cell.length_c   1.000
_cell.angle_alpha   90.00
_cell.angle_beta   90.00
_cell.angle_gamma   90.00
#
_symmetry.space_group_name_H-M   'P 1'
#
loop_
_entity.id
_entity.type
_entity.pdbx_description
1 polymer ?
#
loop_
_entity_poly.entity_id
_entity_poly.type
_entity_poly.pdbx_seq_one_letter_code
_entity_poly.pdbx_strand_id
1 'polypeptide(L)' 'MEMKPAYLATVLVQQFGSWVGTPSEELLEDGGTVIDNLLTAGNGVPDDIVDHIHDIPETTWSQAWDIFHEATAGN' A
#
# COMPACT_ATOMS: atom_id res chain seq x y z
N MET A 1 -14.05 2.84 10.10
CA MET A 1 -14.27 1.67 9.23
C MET A 1 -13.11 0.73 9.46
N GLU A 2 -13.30 -0.59 9.54
CA GLU A 2 -12.15 -1.50 9.66
C GLU A 2 -11.58 -1.76 8.25
N MET A 3 -10.41 -1.19 7.96
CA MET A 3 -9.72 -1.40 6.69
C MET A 3 -9.18 -2.83 6.64
N LYS A 4 -9.58 -3.61 5.63
CA LYS A 4 -9.10 -4.98 5.49
C LYS A 4 -7.71 -4.99 4.85
N PRO A 5 -6.73 -5.72 5.42
CA PRO A 5 -5.37 -5.79 4.86
C PRO A 5 -5.34 -6.23 3.39
N ALA A 6 -6.16 -7.23 3.01
CA ALA A 6 -6.21 -7.73 1.64
C ALA A 6 -6.73 -6.68 0.63
N TYR A 7 -7.60 -5.78 1.07
CA TYR A 7 -8.09 -4.69 0.21
C TYR A 7 -6.98 -3.67 -0.03
N LEU A 8 -6.32 -3.25 1.04
CA LEU A 8 -5.15 -2.36 0.97
C LEU A 8 -4.05 -2.98 0.10
N ALA A 9 -3.74 -4.26 0.27
CA ALA A 9 -2.77 -5.00 -0.54
C ALA A 9 -3.09 -4.96 -2.04
N THR A 10 -4.37 -5.12 -2.39
CA THR A 10 -4.81 -5.04 -3.79
C THR A 10 -4.52 -3.67 -4.40
N VAL A 11 -4.78 -2.61 -3.64
CA VAL A 11 -4.47 -1.24 -4.07
C VAL A 11 -2.96 -1.04 -4.20
N LEU A 12 -2.17 -1.57 -3.26
CA LEU A 12 -0.71 -1.56 -3.35
C LEU A 12 -0.20 -2.27 -4.62
N VAL A 13 -0.75 -3.45 -4.96
CA VAL A 13 -0.39 -4.16 -6.19
C VAL A 13 -0.77 -3.35 -7.43
N GLN A 14 -1.94 -2.70 -7.44
CA GLN A 14 -2.36 -1.89 -8.57
C GLN A 14 -1.47 -0.65 -8.77
N GLN A 15 -1.10 0.02 -7.69
CA GLN A 15 -0.33 1.26 -7.74
C GLN A 15 1.16 1.02 -7.89
N PHE A 16 1.70 0.01 -7.23
CA PHE A 16 3.15 -0.24 -7.13
C PHE A 16 3.61 -1.52 -7.81
N GLY A 17 2.71 -2.41 -8.25
CA GLY A 17 3.08 -3.71 -8.83
C GLY A 17 3.79 -3.63 -10.18
N SER A 18 3.72 -2.49 -10.88
CA SER A 18 4.46 -2.22 -12.11
C SER A 18 5.77 -1.46 -11.88
N TRP A 19 6.08 -1.07 -10.64
CA TRP A 19 7.38 -0.50 -10.28
C TRP A 19 8.43 -1.63 -10.22
N VAL A 20 9.25 -1.70 -11.26
CA VAL A 20 10.32 -2.71 -11.39
C VAL A 20 11.39 -2.44 -10.33
N GLY A 21 11.45 -3.30 -9.30
CA GLY A 21 12.44 -3.21 -8.22
C GLY A 21 11.92 -3.50 -6.81
N THR A 22 10.61 -3.78 -6.66
CA THR A 22 9.91 -3.81 -5.37
C THR A 22 9.92 -2.40 -4.76
N PRO A 23 8.85 -1.91 -4.14
CA PRO A 23 9.03 -0.86 -3.16
C PRO A 23 10.06 -1.36 -2.14
N SER A 24 11.26 -0.79 -2.17
CA SER A 24 12.38 -1.24 -1.34
C SER A 24 11.96 -1.19 0.14
N GLU A 25 12.63 -1.96 1.01
CA GLU A 25 12.49 -1.76 2.47
C GLU A 25 12.62 -0.27 2.89
N GLU A 26 13.31 0.57 2.09
CA GLU A 26 13.33 2.03 2.24
C GLU A 26 11.94 2.70 2.17
N LEU A 27 11.00 2.21 1.34
CA LEU A 27 9.62 2.72 1.33
C LEU A 27 8.88 2.35 2.63
N LEU A 28 9.26 1.26 3.31
CA LEU A 28 8.71 0.87 4.61
C LEU A 28 9.32 1.67 5.77
N GLU A 29 10.63 1.91 5.74
CA GLU A 29 11.29 2.75 6.76
C GLU A 29 10.71 4.17 6.76
N ASP A 30 10.27 4.63 5.59
CA ASP A 30 9.61 5.91 5.42
C ASP A 30 8.15 5.72 5.03
N GLY A 31 7.35 5.09 5.91
CA GLY A 31 5.90 4.91 5.71
C GLY A 31 5.14 6.19 5.33
N GLY A 32 5.71 7.37 5.61
CA GLY A 32 5.25 8.65 5.07
C GLY A 32 5.33 8.74 3.53
N THR A 33 6.41 8.25 2.92
CA THR A 33 6.60 8.20 1.47
C THR A 33 5.57 7.30 0.77
N VAL A 34 5.15 6.17 1.37
CA VAL A 34 4.07 5.33 0.80
C VAL A 34 2.75 6.08 0.79
N ILE A 35 2.42 6.73 1.91
CA ILE A 35 1.19 7.52 2.08
C ILE A 35 1.20 8.68 1.08
N ASP A 36 2.29 9.44 0.99
CA ASP A 36 2.42 10.57 0.06
C ASP A 36 2.30 10.11 -1.39
N ASN A 37 2.85 8.94 -1.76
CA ASN A 37 2.67 8.37 -3.09
C ASN A 37 1.22 8.00 -3.36
N LEU A 38 0.52 7.36 -2.41
CA LEU A 38 -0.89 7.00 -2.57
C LEU A 38 -1.78 8.25 -2.70
N LEU A 39 -1.50 9.29 -1.92
CA LEU A 39 -2.20 10.57 -1.97
C LEU A 39 -1.92 11.35 -3.27
N THR A 40 -0.67 11.30 -3.75
CA THR A 40 -0.25 12.00 -4.99
C THR A 40 -0.68 11.24 -6.24
N ALA A 41 -0.72 9.90 -6.19
CA ALA A 41 -1.06 9.06 -7.33
C ALA A 41 -2.45 9.40 -7.87
N GLY A 42 -3.42 9.72 -7.00
CA GLY A 42 -4.71 10.37 -7.28
C GLY A 42 -5.66 9.67 -8.27
N ASN A 43 -5.16 8.74 -9.07
CA ASN A 43 -5.82 8.00 -10.13
C ASN A 43 -5.73 6.52 -9.78
N GLY A 44 -6.79 5.99 -9.18
CA GLY A 44 -6.96 4.57 -8.90
C GLY A 44 -6.74 4.16 -7.44
N VAL A 45 -6.43 5.10 -6.54
CA VAL A 45 -6.59 4.87 -5.10
C VAL A 45 -8.04 5.20 -4.74
N PRO A 46 -8.80 4.29 -4.12
CA PRO A 46 -10.15 4.54 -3.64
C PRO A 46 -10.21 5.68 -2.60
N ASP A 47 -11.23 6.56 -2.71
CA ASP A 47 -11.40 7.72 -1.82
C ASP A 47 -11.49 7.32 -0.34
N ASP A 48 -12.06 6.16 -0.02
CA ASP A 48 -12.16 5.63 1.34
C ASP A 48 -10.79 5.24 1.93
N ILE A 49 -9.82 4.88 1.10
CA ILE A 49 -8.42 4.73 1.55
C ILE A 49 -7.81 6.09 1.78
N VAL A 50 -7.97 7.04 0.86
CA VAL A 50 -7.42 8.40 0.96
C VAL A 50 -7.90 9.09 2.23
N ASP A 51 -9.21 9.07 2.50
CA ASP A 51 -9.84 9.72 3.64
C ASP A 51 -9.43 9.12 4.99
N HIS A 52 -9.02 7.85 5.00
CA HIS A 52 -8.69 7.11 6.22
C HIS A 52 -7.23 6.66 6.31
N ILE A 53 -6.37 7.09 5.38
CA ILE A 53 -5.02 6.52 5.23
C ILE A 53 -4.17 6.66 6.50
N HIS A 54 -4.35 7.77 7.22
CA HIS A 54 -3.68 8.05 8.49
C HIS A 54 -4.29 7.32 9.69
N ASP A 55 -5.52 6.81 9.56
CA ASP A 55 -6.23 6.07 10.60
C ASP A 55 -6.04 4.55 10.46
N ILE A 56 -5.42 4.07 9.37
CA ILE A 56 -5.13 2.65 9.15
C ILE A 56 -4.07 2.20 10.17
N PRO A 57 -4.36 1.17 11.00
CA PRO A 57 -3.40 0.66 11.97
C PRO A 57 -2.13 0.13 11.30
N GLU A 58 -0.98 0.30 11.97
CA GLU A 58 0.32 -0.25 11.52
C GLU A 58 0.26 -1.77 11.27
N THR A 59 -0.50 -2.50 12.08
CA THR A 59 -0.73 -3.95 11.89
C THR A 59 -1.46 -4.27 10.59
N THR A 60 -2.41 -3.43 10.17
CA THR A 60 -3.11 -3.57 8.89
C THR A 60 -2.18 -3.27 7.72
N TRP A 61 -1.33 -2.24 7.84
CA TRP A 61 -0.28 -1.93 6.87
C TRP A 61 0.69 -3.10 6.68
N SER A 62 1.22 -3.64 7.79
CA SER A 62 2.13 -4.78 7.77
C SER A 62 1.51 -6.00 7.10
N GLN A 63 0.27 -6.35 7.45
CA GLN A 63 -0.43 -7.49 6.83
C GLN A 63 -0.74 -7.26 5.34
N ALA A 64 -1.11 -6.04 4.95
CA ALA A 64 -1.33 -5.70 3.55
C ALA A 64 -0.04 -5.82 2.73
N TRP A 65 1.08 -5.50 3.35
CA TRP A 65 2.39 -5.62 2.75
C TRP A 65 2.83 -7.05 2.50
N ASP A 66 2.66 -7.93 3.49
CA ASP A 66 2.98 -9.35 3.34
C ASP A 66 2.24 -9.94 2.13
N ILE A 67 0.95 -9.59 1.98
CA ILE A 67 0.13 -10.00 0.84
C ILE A 67 0.63 -9.39 -0.47
N PHE A 68 1.00 -8.11 -0.47
CA PHE A 68 1.58 -7.44 -1.64
C PHE A 68 2.89 -8.12 -2.08
N HIS A 69 3.81 -8.37 -1.14
CA HIS A 69 5.08 -9.06 -1.38
C HIS A 69 4.87 -10.47 -1.93
N GLU A 70 3.97 -11.27 -1.34
CA GLU A 70 3.65 -12.60 -1.86
C GLU A 70 3.11 -12.53 -3.30
N ALA A 71 2.28 -11.53 -3.61
CA ALA A 71 1.71 -11.34 -4.94
C ALA A 71 2.73 -10.87 -5.99
N THR A 72 3.78 -10.13 -5.59
CA THR A 72 4.78 -9.57 -6.52
C THR A 72 6.09 -10.35 -6.57
N ALA A 73 6.44 -11.13 -5.55
CA ALA A 73 7.70 -11.88 -5.47
C ALA A 73 7.80 -13.07 -6.46
N GLY A 74 6.72 -13.41 -7.15
CA GLY A 74 6.66 -14.52 -8.12
C GLY A 74 6.88 -14.14 -9.59
N ASN A 75 7.20 -12.87 -9.91
CA ASN A 75 7.40 -12.38 -11.29
C ASN A 75 8.87 -12.06 -11.59
#